data_AF-A0A0N0KJ54-F1
#
_entry.id   AF-A0A0N0KJ54-F1
#
_cell.length_a   1.000
_cell.length_b   1.000
_cell.length_c   1.000
_cell.angle_alpha   90.00
_cell.angle_beta   90.00
_cell.angle_gamma   90.00
#
_symmetry.space_group_name_H-M   'P 1'
#
loop_
_entity.id
_entity.type
_entity.pdbx_description
1 polymer ?
#
loop_
_entity_poly.entity_id
_entity_poly.type
_entity_poly.pdbx_seq_one_letter_code
_entity_poly.pdbx_strand_id
1 'polypeptide(L)'
;MAKTAAWDDAFLKQCEESDRNEALDALSDADWRQARRQLFQELSDTFAGFVTCPSAKCRRARRCVGDGPACCAQLRIGIPADVERTLCDEIYRELQEARRDAERGVDTLR
;
A
#
# COMPACT_ATOMS: atom_id res chain seq x y z
N MET A 1 -51.96 -9.50 13.24
CA MET A 1 -50.79 -9.78 12.39
C MET A 1 -50.23 -8.45 11.89
N ALA A 2 -49.30 -7.86 12.62
CA ALA A 2 -48.59 -6.66 12.17
C ALA A 2 -47.23 -7.11 11.63
N LYS A 3 -47.10 -7.12 10.30
CA LYS A 3 -45.86 -7.42 9.59
C LYS A 3 -45.05 -6.12 9.55
N THR A 4 -44.43 -5.75 10.66
CA THR A 4 -43.46 -4.65 10.68
C THR A 4 -42.16 -5.16 10.07
N ALA A 5 -42.01 -4.91 8.77
CA ALA A 5 -40.74 -5.03 8.05
C ALA A 5 -39.78 -3.94 8.54
N ALA A 6 -39.27 -4.13 9.76
CA ALA A 6 -38.03 -3.51 10.18
C ALA A 6 -36.95 -4.53 9.80
N TRP A 7 -36.04 -4.13 8.92
CA TRP A 7 -34.79 -4.79 8.57
C TRP A 7 -34.35 -5.73 9.70
N ASP A 8 -34.36 -7.04 9.45
CA ASP A 8 -34.03 -7.99 10.50
C ASP A 8 -32.59 -7.73 10.96
N ASP A 9 -32.32 -7.93 12.26
CA ASP A 9 -30.99 -7.68 12.83
C ASP A 9 -29.88 -8.48 12.13
N ALA A 10 -30.24 -9.59 11.44
CA ALA A 10 -29.29 -10.38 10.67
C ALA A 10 -28.89 -9.67 9.36
N PHE A 11 -29.82 -9.00 8.70
CA PHE A 11 -29.59 -8.21 7.50
C PHE A 11 -28.73 -6.99 7.80
N LEU A 12 -28.99 -6.29 8.91
CA LEU A 12 -28.17 -5.14 9.32
C LEU A 12 -26.73 -5.58 9.62
N LYS A 13 -26.55 -6.70 10.34
CA LYS A 13 -25.21 -7.30 10.56
C LYS A 13 -24.53 -7.70 9.27
N GLN A 14 -25.27 -8.29 8.32
CA GLN A 14 -24.72 -8.67 7.03
C GLN A 14 -24.24 -7.45 6.23
N CYS A 15 -24.97 -6.33 6.27
CA CYS A 15 -24.53 -5.07 5.65
C CYS A 15 -23.26 -4.53 6.32
N GLU A 16 -23.21 -4.50 7.65
CA GLU A 16 -22.00 -4.05 8.39
C GLU A 16 -20.77 -4.90 8.07
N GLU A 17 -20.93 -6.23 7.97
CA GLU A 17 -19.87 -7.14 7.56
C GLU A 17 -19.43 -6.90 6.12
N SER A 18 -20.37 -6.65 5.20
CA SER A 18 -20.08 -6.34 3.80
C SER A 18 -19.28 -5.03 3.68
N ASP A 19 -19.76 -3.96 4.30
CA ASP A 19 -19.09 -2.65 4.29
C ASP A 19 -17.68 -2.73 4.89
N ARG A 20 -17.53 -3.50 5.97
CA ARG A 20 -16.22 -3.75 6.58
C ARG A 20 -15.29 -4.50 5.64
N ASN A 21 -15.78 -5.54 4.96
CA ASN A 21 -14.96 -6.30 4.02
C ASN A 21 -14.54 -5.44 2.82
N GLU A 22 -15.45 -4.63 2.26
CA GLU A 22 -15.12 -3.68 1.18
C GLU A 22 -14.04 -2.68 1.61
N ALA A 23 -14.14 -2.16 2.84
CA ALA A 23 -13.12 -1.27 3.38
C ALA A 23 -11.75 -1.96 3.56
N LEU A 24 -11.75 -3.23 3.99
CA LEU A 24 -10.53 -4.04 4.13
C LEU A 24 -9.91 -4.36 2.76
N ASP A 25 -10.72 -4.68 1.75
CA ASP A 25 -10.24 -4.92 0.38
C ASP A 25 -9.62 -3.65 -0.21
N ALA A 26 -10.30 -2.50 -0.07
CA ALA A 26 -9.78 -1.21 -0.53
C ALA A 26 -8.46 -0.84 0.16
N LEU A 27 -8.32 -1.18 1.45
CA LEU A 27 -7.09 -0.99 2.21
C LEU A 27 -5.97 -1.91 1.71
N SER A 28 -6.26 -3.19 1.48
CA SER A 28 -5.30 -4.15 0.93
C SER A 28 -4.79 -3.71 -0.44
N ASP A 29 -5.68 -3.23 -1.30
CA ASP A 29 -5.37 -2.65 -2.60
C ASP A 29 -4.45 -1.41 -2.50
N ALA A 30 -4.71 -0.53 -1.54
CA ALA A 30 -3.90 0.65 -1.30
C ALA A 30 -2.49 0.27 -0.82
N ASP A 31 -2.41 -0.70 0.09
CA ASP A 31 -1.16 -1.19 0.66
C ASP A 31 -0.33 -1.93 -0.38
N TRP A 32 -0.97 -2.70 -1.27
CA TRP A 32 -0.31 -3.33 -2.40
C TRP A 32 0.28 -2.30 -3.38
N ARG A 33 -0.48 -1.24 -3.71
CA ARG A 33 0.02 -0.13 -4.54
C ARG A 33 1.18 0.59 -3.86
N GLN A 34 1.14 0.74 -2.53
CA GLN A 34 2.21 1.35 -1.76
C GLN A 34 3.47 0.48 -1.78
N ALA A 35 3.34 -0.82 -1.52
CA ALA A 35 4.45 -1.78 -1.55
C ALA A 35 5.14 -1.78 -2.92
N ARG A 36 4.35 -1.84 -3.99
CA ARG A 36 4.88 -1.76 -5.37
C ARG A 36 5.61 -0.45 -5.64
N ARG A 37 5.09 0.68 -5.16
CA ARG A 37 5.74 1.99 -5.32
C ARG A 37 7.08 2.03 -4.57
N GLN A 38 7.09 1.53 -3.34
CA GLN A 38 8.30 1.46 -2.52
C GLN A 38 9.36 0.56 -3.16
N LEU A 39 8.98 -0.60 -3.71
CA LEU A 39 9.89 -1.46 -4.48
C LEU A 39 10.60 -0.69 -5.61
N PHE A 40 9.84 0.01 -6.45
CA PHE A 40 10.43 0.79 -7.55
C PHE A 40 11.28 1.96 -7.05
N GLN A 41 10.94 2.53 -5.89
CA GLN A 41 11.74 3.56 -5.26
C GLN A 41 13.10 3.00 -4.81
N GLU A 42 13.10 1.89 -4.10
CA GLU A 42 14.31 1.21 -3.62
C GLU A 42 15.21 0.79 -4.79
N LEU A 43 14.64 0.18 -5.83
CA LEU A 43 15.39 -0.18 -7.04
C LEU A 43 16.00 1.06 -7.72
N SER A 44 15.21 2.12 -7.88
CA SER A 44 15.72 3.38 -8.45
C SER A 44 16.88 3.93 -7.61
N ASP A 45 16.81 3.84 -6.29
CA ASP A 45 17.87 4.32 -5.40
C ASP A 45 19.12 3.43 -5.47
N THR A 46 18.96 2.10 -5.47
CA THR A 46 20.04 1.13 -5.63
C THR A 46 20.81 1.33 -6.94
N PHE A 47 20.12 1.60 -8.04
CA PHE A 47 20.74 1.82 -9.35
C PHE A 47 21.09 3.28 -9.64
N ALA A 48 21.01 4.16 -8.64
CA ALA A 48 21.26 5.60 -8.77
C ALA A 48 20.45 6.28 -9.90
N GLY A 49 19.21 5.83 -10.15
CA GLY A 49 18.31 6.38 -11.15
C GLY A 49 17.99 7.87 -10.93
N PHE A 50 18.18 8.37 -9.71
CA PHE A 50 18.07 9.80 -9.40
C PHE A 50 19.04 10.66 -10.21
N VAL A 51 20.22 10.15 -10.63
CA VAL A 51 21.24 10.93 -11.36
C VAL A 51 20.70 11.47 -12.68
N THR A 52 19.88 10.66 -13.36
CA THR A 52 19.26 11.01 -14.64
C THR A 52 17.80 11.43 -14.50
N CYS A 53 17.26 11.44 -13.27
CA CYS A 53 15.86 11.80 -13.03
C CYS A 53 15.62 13.27 -13.43
N PRO A 54 14.53 13.60 -14.15
CA PRO A 54 14.21 14.98 -14.53
C PRO A 54 13.91 15.86 -13.31
N SER A 55 13.48 15.28 -12.19
CA SER A 55 13.23 16.00 -10.93
C SER A 55 14.53 16.49 -10.28
N ALA A 56 14.68 17.81 -10.19
CA ALA A 56 15.77 18.43 -9.44
C ALA A 56 15.73 18.09 -7.94
N LYS A 57 14.55 17.79 -7.39
CA LYS A 57 14.38 17.39 -5.98
C LYS A 57 15.06 16.05 -5.73
N CYS A 58 14.84 15.05 -6.60
CA CYS A 58 15.47 13.73 -6.50
C CYS A 58 16.99 13.81 -6.68
N ARG A 59 17.46 14.57 -7.68
CA ARG A 59 18.92 14.78 -7.89
C ARG A 59 19.60 15.37 -6.65
N ARG A 60 19.02 16.41 -6.05
CA ARG A 60 19.58 17.05 -4.84
C ARG A 60 19.55 16.13 -3.63
N ALA A 61 18.46 15.38 -3.45
CA ALA A 61 18.32 14.45 -2.34
C ALA A 61 19.17 13.17 -2.50
N ARG A 62 19.71 12.92 -3.70
CA ARG A 62 20.44 11.69 -4.07
C ARG A 62 19.65 10.41 -3.80
N ARG A 63 18.33 10.53 -3.95
CA ARG A 63 17.35 9.45 -3.83
C ARG A 63 16.03 9.89 -4.43
N CYS A 64 15.15 8.95 -4.70
CA CYS A 64 13.78 9.22 -5.09
C CYS A 64 13.00 9.79 -3.89
N VAL A 65 12.26 10.88 -4.13
CA VAL A 65 11.56 11.67 -3.10
C VAL A 65 10.16 12.10 -3.53
N GLY A 66 9.64 11.48 -4.59
CA GLY A 66 8.35 11.79 -5.18
C GLY A 66 7.52 10.54 -5.41
N ASP A 67 6.22 10.75 -5.41
CA ASP A 67 5.14 9.80 -5.61
C ASP A 67 4.59 9.82 -7.05
N GLY A 68 5.15 10.67 -7.90
CA GLY A 68 4.76 10.80 -9.30
C GLY A 68 5.31 9.67 -10.20
N PRO A 69 4.61 9.33 -11.30
CA PRO A 69 5.01 8.25 -12.21
C PRO A 69 6.41 8.43 -12.84
N ALA A 70 6.91 9.67 -12.91
CA ALA A 70 8.26 9.98 -13.41
C ALA A 70 9.38 9.77 -12.37
N CYS A 71 9.06 9.51 -11.10
CA CYS A 71 10.03 9.31 -10.02
C CYS A 71 10.47 7.84 -9.88
N CYS A 72 9.81 6.91 -10.56
CA CYS A 72 10.20 5.51 -10.60
C CYS A 72 10.97 5.28 -11.90
N ALA A 73 12.29 5.19 -11.85
CA ALA A 73 13.05 4.75 -13.02
C ALA A 73 12.61 3.32 -13.35
N GLN A 74 11.77 3.14 -14.38
CA GLN A 74 11.45 1.82 -14.88
C GLN A 74 12.76 1.22 -15.39
N LEU A 75 13.15 0.08 -14.81
CA LEU A 75 14.31 -0.67 -15.25
C LEU A 75 14.15 -0.94 -16.75
N ARG A 76 15.19 -0.66 -17.55
CA ARG A 76 15.18 -0.96 -18.99
C ARG A 76 14.94 -2.45 -19.27
N ILE A 77 15.37 -3.28 -18.33
CA ILE A 77 15.10 -4.72 -18.29
C ILE A 77 14.05 -4.88 -17.19
N GLY A 78 12.84 -5.31 -17.56
CA GLY A 78 11.78 -5.55 -16.59
C GLY A 78 12.19 -6.57 -15.53
N ILE A 79 11.49 -6.55 -14.40
CA ILE A 79 11.62 -7.56 -13.35
C ILE A 79 10.71 -8.73 -13.74
N PRO A 80 11.15 -9.99 -13.62
CA PRO A 80 10.26 -11.14 -13.73
C PRO A 80 9.06 -10.99 -12.77
N ALA A 81 7.86 -11.30 -13.23
CA ALA A 81 6.62 -11.02 -12.49
C ALA A 81 6.51 -11.78 -11.15
N ASP A 82 7.11 -12.97 -11.08
CA ASP A 82 7.26 -13.76 -9.87
C ASP A 82 8.18 -13.06 -8.85
N VAL A 83 9.33 -12.56 -9.31
CA VAL A 83 10.27 -11.80 -8.48
C VAL A 83 9.67 -10.49 -7.99
N GLU A 84 8.99 -9.73 -8.87
CA GLU A 84 8.30 -8.49 -8.49
C GLU A 84 7.26 -8.76 -7.40
N ARG A 85 6.47 -9.84 -7.56
CA ARG A 85 5.46 -10.23 -6.57
C ARG A 85 6.08 -10.56 -5.22
N THR A 86 7.12 -11.41 -5.19
CA THR A 86 7.79 -11.77 -3.94
C THR A 86 8.34 -10.56 -3.20
N LEU A 87 9.00 -9.64 -3.91
CA LEU A 87 9.54 -8.42 -3.30
C LEU A 87 8.43 -7.48 -2.81
N CYS A 88 7.33 -7.37 -3.56
CA CYS A 88 6.16 -6.60 -3.11
C CYS A 88 5.49 -7.24 -1.88
N ASP A 89 5.39 -8.56 -1.80
CA ASP A 89 4.83 -9.29 -0.65
C ASP A 89 5.65 -9.03 0.62
N GLU A 90 6.97 -9.00 0.51
CA GLU A 90 7.87 -8.67 1.64
C GLU A 90 7.61 -7.25 2.17
N ILE A 91 7.61 -6.25 1.29
CA ILE A 91 7.33 -4.86 1.65
C ILE A 91 5.89 -4.71 2.18
N TYR A 92 4.92 -5.39 1.56
CA TYR A 92 3.54 -5.38 2.02
C TYR A 92 3.42 -5.91 3.45
N ARG A 93 4.11 -7.02 3.78
CA ARG A 93 4.13 -7.57 5.13
C ARG A 93 4.73 -6.58 6.13
N GLU A 94 5.83 -5.93 5.78
CA GLU A 94 6.46 -4.89 6.62
C GLU A 94 5.52 -3.70 6.86
N LEU A 95 4.78 -3.26 5.83
CA LEU A 95 3.76 -2.21 5.96
C LEU A 95 2.62 -2.62 6.91
N GLN A 96 2.15 -3.88 6.82
CA GLN A 96 1.13 -4.42 7.71
C GLN A 96 1.63 -4.58 9.16
N GLU A 97 2.90 -4.98 9.34
CA GLU A 97 3.54 -5.06 10.65
C GLU A 97 3.67 -3.68 11.30
N ALA A 98 4.21 -2.70 10.58
CA ALA A 98 4.34 -1.33 11.07
C ALA A 98 3.00 -0.72 11.47
N ARG A 99 1.91 -1.05 10.75
CA ARG A 99 0.57 -0.57 11.07
C ARG A 99 0.01 -1.22 12.34
N ARG A 100 0.15 -2.54 12.48
CA ARG A 100 -0.23 -3.26 13.70
C ARG A 100 0.56 -2.78 14.91
N ASP A 101 1.84 -2.48 14.74
CA ASP A 101 2.67 -1.93 15.80
C ASP A 101 2.25 -0.51 16.19
N ALA A 102 1.88 0.32 15.21
CA ALA A 102 1.31 1.65 15.48
C ALA A 102 -0.01 1.56 16.25
N GLU A 103 -0.90 0.64 15.89
CA GLU A 103 -2.17 0.40 16.60
C GLU A 103 -1.92 -0.07 18.05
N ARG A 104 -1.00 -1.03 18.25
CA ARG A 104 -0.60 -1.49 19.59
C ARG A 104 0.05 -0.38 20.43
N GLY A 105 0.82 0.50 19.79
CA GLY A 105 1.44 1.67 20.43
C GLY A 105 0.42 2.74 20.85
N VAL A 106 -0.67 2.88 20.09
CA VAL A 106 -1.78 3.80 20.43
C VAL A 106 -2.62 3.24 21.59
N ASP A 107 -2.85 1.93 21.65
CA ASP A 107 -3.58 1.29 22.74
C ASP A 107 -2.81 1.29 24.08
N THR A 108 -1.48 1.40 24.05
CA THR A 108 -0.64 1.46 25.27
C THR A 108 -0.49 2.86 25.85
N LEU A 109 -0.96 3.90 25.15
CA LEU A 109 -0.93 5.30 25.59
C LEU A 109 -2.29 5.83 26.05
N ARG A 110 -3.32 4.97 26.14
CA ARG A 110 -4.69 5.31 26.52
C ARG A 110 -5.06 4.73 27.88
#